data_AF-A0A923C9S4-F1
#
_entry.id   AF-A0A923C9S4-F1
#
_cell.length_a   1.000
_cell.length_b   1.000
_cell.length_c   1.000
_cell.angle_alpha   90.00
_cell.angle_beta   90.00
_cell.angle_gamma   90.00
#
_symmetry.space_group_name_H-M   'P 1'
#
loop_
_entity.id
_entity.type
_entity.pdbx_description
1 polymer ?
#
loop_
_entity_poly.entity_id
_entity_poly.type
_entity_poly.pdbx_seq_one_letter_code
_entity_poly.pdbx_strand_id
1 'polypeptide(L)' 'PVIAREARELKKSLADHYAHLLVHGTLHAQGWDHETGEADAVAMEARETEILAGLGVADPYGRR' A
#
# COMPACT_ATOMS: atom_id res chain seq x y z
N PRO A 1 -6.52 -9.38 15.90
CA PRO A 1 -6.59 -8.01 15.34
C PRO A 1 -6.90 -8.04 13.84
N VAL A 2 -7.55 -7.01 13.30
CA VAL A 2 -7.98 -6.96 11.88
C VAL A 2 -6.78 -7.08 10.92
N ILE A 3 -5.74 -6.26 11.11
CA ILE A 3 -4.53 -6.25 10.26
C ILE A 3 -3.82 -7.61 10.22
N ALA A 4 -3.73 -8.30 11.36
CA ALA A 4 -3.09 -9.62 11.43
C ALA A 4 -3.88 -10.72 10.70
N ARG A 5 -5.22 -10.59 10.65
CA ARG A 5 -6.07 -11.49 9.87
C ARG A 5 -5.86 -11.25 8.37
N GLU A 6 -5.92 -9.98 7.95
CA GLU A 6 -5.73 -9.59 6.55
C GLU A 6 -4.36 -9.99 6.01
N ALA A 7 -3.28 -9.73 6.76
CA ALA A 7 -1.93 -10.12 6.36
C ALA A 7 -1.84 -11.63 6.08
N ARG A 8 -2.48 -12.45 6.92
CA ARG A 8 -2.54 -13.91 6.72
C ARG A 8 -3.33 -14.29 5.46
N GLU A 9 -4.49 -13.67 5.25
CA GLU A 9 -5.36 -13.95 4.09
C GLU A 9 -4.70 -13.53 2.76
N LEU A 10 -3.97 -12.42 2.77
CA LEU A 10 -3.23 -11.87 1.63
C LEU A 10 -1.83 -12.48 1.48
N LYS A 11 -1.42 -13.41 2.35
CA LYS A 11 -0.08 -14.02 2.36
C LYS A 11 1.06 -13.01 2.42
N LYS A 12 0.85 -11.89 3.13
CA LYS A 12 1.86 -10.86 3.41
C LYS A 12 2.44 -11.08 4.80
N SER A 13 3.70 -10.67 5.03
CA SER A 13 4.18 -10.60 6.41
C SER A 13 3.37 -9.54 7.17
N LEU A 14 3.23 -9.69 8.48
CA LEU A 14 2.51 -8.71 9.30
C LEU A 14 3.18 -7.33 9.21
N ALA A 15 4.50 -7.30 9.18
CA ALA A 15 5.28 -6.07 9.07
C ALA A 15 5.04 -5.37 7.72
N ASP A 16 5.07 -6.11 6.61
CA ASP A 16 4.83 -5.56 5.27
C ASP A 16 3.41 -5.02 5.13
N HIS A 17 2.42 -5.71 5.70
CA HIS A 17 1.03 -5.24 5.67
C HIS A 17 0.85 -3.95 6.49
N TYR A 18 1.52 -3.83 7.64
CA TYR A 18 1.55 -2.56 8.37
C TYR A 18 2.27 -1.45 7.60
N ALA A 19 3.42 -1.74 6.99
CA ALA A 19 4.17 -0.77 6.20
C ALA A 19 3.32 -0.23 5.05
N HIS A 20 2.64 -1.11 4.31
CA HIS A 20 1.69 -0.73 3.27
C HIS A 20 0.59 0.20 3.80
N LEU A 21 -0.11 -0.18 4.88
CA LEU A 21 -1.21 0.64 5.40
C LEU A 21 -0.75 1.98 5.99
N LEU A 22 0.46 2.05 6.55
CA LEU A 22 1.04 3.31 7.02
C LEU A 22 1.39 4.24 5.85
N VAL A 23 2.00 3.71 4.79
CA VAL A 23 2.29 4.48 3.56
C VAL A 23 0.99 4.95 2.92
N HIS A 24 0.04 4.03 2.71
CA HIS A 24 -1.28 4.30 2.16
C HIS A 24 -2.03 5.41 2.92
N GLY A 25 -2.19 5.25 4.23
CA GLY A 25 -2.85 6.25 5.07
C GLY A 25 -2.12 7.60 5.10
N THR A 26 -0.78 7.59 5.00
CA THR A 26 0.03 8.81 4.95
C THR A 26 -0.11 9.56 3.62
N LEU A 27 -0.30 8.84 2.50
CA LEU A 27 -0.59 9.46 1.21
C LEU A 27 -2.00 10.07 1.20
N HIS A 28 -3.00 9.37 1.74
CA HIS A 28 -4.33 9.96 1.94
C HIS A 28 -4.29 11.23 2.80
N ALA A 29 -3.51 11.23 3.89
CA ALA A 29 -3.32 12.42 4.72
C ALA A 29 -2.65 13.59 3.98
N GLN A 30 -1.93 13.32 2.89
CA GLN A 30 -1.32 14.34 2.01
C GLN A 30 -2.25 14.79 0.87
N GLY A 31 -3.47 14.25 0.79
CA GLY A 31 -4.45 14.59 -0.24
C GLY A 31 -4.39 13.74 -1.50
N TRP A 32 -3.65 12.62 -1.49
CA TRP A 32 -3.78 11.62 -2.54
C TRP A 32 -5.10 10.87 -2.34
N ASP A 33 -5.76 10.53 -3.44
CA ASP A 33 -7.02 9.80 -3.43
C ASP A 33 -7.04 8.85 -4.62
N HIS A 34 -7.37 7.59 -4.38
CA HIS A 34 -7.48 6.58 -5.44
C HIS A 34 -8.96 6.25 -5.75
N GLU A 35 -9.92 6.86 -5.06
CA GLU A 35 -11.36 6.65 -5.27
C GLU A 35 -11.96 7.61 -6.30
N THR A 36 -11.21 8.65 -6.71
CA THR A 36 -11.66 9.70 -7.65
C THR A 36 -11.60 9.27 -9.12
N GLY A 37 -10.85 8.21 -9.45
CA GLY A 37 -10.81 7.62 -10.79
C GLY A 37 -9.56 6.77 -11.05
N GLU A 38 -9.55 6.06 -12.18
CA GLU A 38 -8.47 5.14 -12.56
C GLU A 38 -7.10 5.83 -12.62
N ALA A 39 -7.04 7.06 -13.17
CA ALA A 39 -5.77 7.78 -13.28
C ALA A 39 -5.19 8.14 -11.90
N ASP A 40 -6.03 8.53 -10.96
CA ASP A 40 -5.60 8.89 -9.60
C ASP A 40 -5.20 7.64 -8.82
N ALA A 41 -5.93 6.53 -9.01
CA ALA A 41 -5.55 5.23 -8.47
C ALA A 41 -4.17 4.79 -8.97
N VAL A 42 -3.95 4.78 -10.29
CA VAL A 42 -2.65 4.42 -10.87
C VAL A 42 -1.54 5.33 -10.34
N ALA A 43 -1.79 6.63 -10.21
CA ALA A 43 -0.81 7.57 -9.69
C ALA A 43 -0.46 7.32 -8.21
N MET A 44 -1.47 7.12 -7.36
CA MET A 44 -1.29 6.85 -5.94
C MET A 44 -0.61 5.49 -5.72
N GLU A 45 -1.08 4.44 -6.39
CA GLU A 45 -0.50 3.10 -6.25
C GLU A 45 0.95 3.04 -6.74
N ALA A 46 1.31 3.76 -7.81
CA ALA A 46 2.70 3.88 -8.25
C ALA A 46 3.58 4.55 -7.19
N ARG A 47 3.05 5.58 -6.52
CA ARG A 47 3.75 6.26 -5.42
C ARG A 47 3.88 5.36 -4.19
N GLU A 48 2.87 4.56 -3.87
CA GLU A 48 2.94 3.54 -2.80
C GLU A 48 4.05 2.52 -3.09
N THR A 49 4.11 1.97 -4.30
CA THR A 49 5.16 1.02 -4.71
C THR A 49 6.55 1.63 -4.58
N GLU A 50 6.76 2.88 -5.03
CA GLU A 50 8.06 3.56 -4.94
C GLU A 50 8.55 3.69 -3.49
N ILE A 51 7.67 4.13 -2.59
CA ILE A 51 8.00 4.31 -1.17
C ILE A 51 8.29 2.97 -0.50
N LEU A 52 7.45 1.95 -0.75
CA LEU A 52 7.61 0.62 -0.16
C LEU A 52 8.90 -0.06 -0.64
N ALA A 53 9.26 0.09 -1.92
CA ALA A 53 10.54 -0.40 -2.44
C ALA A 53 11.73 0.24 -1.71
N GLY A 54 11.66 1.55 -1.42
CA GLY A 54 12.66 2.26 -0.62
C GLY A 54 12.77 1.76 0.83
N LEU A 55 11.70 1.16 1.37
CA LEU A 55 11.66 0.53 2.69
C LEU A 55 12.03 -0.96 2.65
N GLY A 56 12.33 -1.53 1.48
CA GLY A 56 12.61 -2.95 1.30
C GLY A 56 11.36 -3.85 1.34
N VAL A 57 10.17 -3.28 1.16
CA VAL A 57 8.89 -3.98 1.12
C VAL A 57 8.50 -4.25 -0.32
N ALA A 58 8.04 -5.47 -0.62
CA ALA A 58 7.62 -5.85 -1.97
C ALA A 58 6.36 -5.09 -2.43
N ASP A 59 6.18 -4.96 -3.75
CA ASP A 59 5.01 -4.33 -4.35
C ASP A 59 3.70 -4.98 -3.83
N PRO A 60 2.81 -4.20 -3.18
CA PRO A 60 1.61 -4.74 -2.54
C PRO A 60 0.48 -5.10 -3.51
N TYR A 61 0.56 -4.69 -4.78
CA TYR A 61 -0.39 -4.92 -5.88
C TYR A 61 0.01 -6.11 -6.77
N GLY A 62 1.21 -6.67 -6.57
CA GLY A 62 1.67 -7.85 -7.29
C GLY A 62 1.99 -7.58 -8.77
N ARG A 63 2.16 -6.30 -9.16
CA ARG A 63 2.70 -5.95 -10.47
C ARG A 63 4.19 -6.32 -10.47
N ARG A 64 4.56 -7.24 -11.36
CA ARG A 64 5.96 -7.64 -11.60
C ARG A 64 6.55 -6.87 -12.77
#